data_AF-A0A662V662-F1
#
_entry.id   AF-A0A662V662-F1
#
_cell.length_a   1.000
_cell.length_b   1.000
_cell.length_c   1.000
_cell.angle_alpha   90.00
_cell.angle_beta   90.00
_cell.angle_gamma   90.00
#
_symmetry.space_group_name_H-M   'P 1'
#
loop_
_entity.id
_entity.type
_entity.pdbx_description
1 polymer ?
#
loop_
_entity_poly.entity_id
_entity_poly.type
_entity_poly.pdbx_seq_one_letter_code
_entity_poly.pdbx_strand_id
1 'polypeptide(L)' 'MVRYNMYFVTYYDEEAKKVLEELKNMEISVINMMRSSILKEFYYITVEGSENLEDKLEERVKKITGCWVKVERVR' A
#
# COMPACT_ATOMS: atom_id res chain seq x y z
N MET A 1 9.54 -1.10 15.45
CA MET A 1 8.99 -0.91 14.09
C MET A 1 7.90 -1.95 13.90
N VAL A 2 6.81 -1.56 13.26
CA VAL A 2 5.62 -2.39 13.06
C VAL A 2 5.45 -2.66 11.57
N ARG A 3 5.06 -3.89 11.23
CA ARG A 3 4.76 -4.26 9.85
C ARG A 3 3.29 -4.09 9.54
N TYR A 4 3.02 -3.72 8.31
CA TYR A 4 1.68 -3.62 7.76
C TYR A 4 1.62 -4.33 6.42
N ASN A 5 0.58 -5.12 6.23
CA ASN A 5 0.19 -5.63 4.93
C ASN A 5 -0.89 -4.70 4.38
N MET A 6 -0.67 -4.24 3.15
CA MET A 6 -1.56 -3.36 2.45
C MET A 6 -2.01 -4.01 1.15
N TYR A 7 -3.32 -4.02 0.94
CA TYR A 7 -3.98 -4.56 -0.24
C TYR A 7 -4.74 -3.42 -0.90
N PHE A 8 -4.60 -3.27 -2.21
CA PHE A 8 -5.38 -2.28 -2.95
C PHE A 8 -5.59 -2.71 -4.38
N VAL A 9 -6.58 -2.10 -5.02
CA VAL A 9 -6.81 -2.26 -6.45
C VAL A 9 -6.51 -0.97 -7.20
N THR A 10 -6.04 -1.09 -8.43
CA THR A 10 -5.92 0.02 -9.39
C THR A 10 -6.05 -0.49 -10.81
N TYR A 11 -6.63 0.33 -11.68
CA TYR A 11 -6.75 0.06 -13.11
C TYR A 11 -5.51 0.48 -13.90
N TYR A 12 -4.60 1.24 -13.29
CA TYR A 12 -3.47 1.87 -13.96
C TYR A 12 -2.15 1.58 -13.24
N ASP A 13 -1.22 0.93 -13.94
CA ASP A 13 0.11 0.59 -13.39
C ASP A 13 0.89 1.84 -12.90
N GLU A 14 0.59 3.04 -13.41
CA GLU A 14 1.15 4.30 -12.95
C GLU A 14 0.70 4.70 -11.53
N GLU A 15 -0.53 4.39 -11.15
CA GLU A 15 -1.02 4.67 -9.79
C GLU A 15 -0.29 3.80 -8.76
N ALA A 16 0.00 2.54 -9.10
CA ALA A 16 0.78 1.66 -8.26
C ALA A 16 2.21 2.21 -8.02
N LYS A 17 2.80 2.88 -9.03
CA LYS A 17 4.09 3.59 -8.87
C LYS A 17 3.95 4.81 -7.96
N LYS A 18 2.90 5.61 -8.13
CA LYS A 18 2.61 6.77 -7.25
C LYS A 18 2.41 6.35 -5.80
N VAL A 19 1.78 5.19 -5.55
CA VAL A 19 1.66 4.62 -4.20
C VAL A 19 3.04 4.35 -3.60
N LEU A 20 3.95 3.71 -4.35
CA LEU A 20 5.31 3.48 -3.86
C LEU A 20 6.08 4.77 -3.56
N GLU A 21 5.92 5.80 -4.39
CA GLU A 21 6.53 7.11 -4.18
C GLU A 21 5.97 7.78 -2.91
N GLU A 22 4.65 7.77 -2.72
CA GLU A 22 4.03 8.33 -1.51
C GLU A 22 4.48 7.61 -0.24
N LEU A 23 4.58 6.27 -0.26
CA LEU A 23 5.09 5.50 0.88
C LEU A 23 6.54 5.89 1.22
N LYS A 24 7.39 6.08 0.21
CA LYS A 24 8.77 6.55 0.41
C LYS A 24 8.81 7.98 0.98
N ASN A 25 7.95 8.87 0.49
CA ASN A 25 7.84 10.24 1.00
C ASN A 25 7.36 10.29 2.46
N MET A 26 6.63 9.27 2.90
CA MET A 26 6.21 9.09 4.29
C MET A 26 7.30 8.45 5.16
N GLU A 27 8.52 8.24 4.63
CA GLU A 27 9.64 7.56 5.30
C GLU A 27 9.28 6.12 5.73
N ILE A 28 8.37 5.47 4.98
CA ILE A 28 7.95 4.09 5.22
C ILE A 28 8.82 3.15 4.40
N SER A 29 9.34 2.10 5.05
CA SER A 29 10.15 1.10 4.38
C SER A 29 9.26 0.10 3.64
N VAL A 30 9.38 0.05 2.31
CA VAL A 30 8.67 -0.94 1.49
C VAL A 30 9.50 -2.22 1.43
N ILE A 31 8.99 -3.29 2.00
CA ILE A 31 9.67 -4.59 2.10
C ILE A 31 9.43 -5.42 0.83
N ASN A 32 8.19 -5.45 0.35
CA ASN A 32 7.81 -6.23 -0.82
C ASN A 32 6.59 -5.60 -1.49
N MET A 33 6.50 -5.76 -2.81
CA MET A 33 5.32 -5.46 -3.61
C MET A 33 5.08 -6.58 -4.61
N MET A 34 3.84 -7.07 -4.66
CA MET A 34 3.41 -8.10 -5.58
C MET A 34 2.11 -7.66 -6.26
N ARG A 35 2.02 -7.92 -7.57
CA ARG A 35 0.77 -7.85 -8.34
C ARG A 35 0.20 -9.26 -8.41
N SER A 36 -1.10 -9.40 -8.19
CA SER A 36 -1.76 -10.71 -8.33
C SER A 36 -1.67 -11.21 -9.77
N SER A 37 -1.38 -12.50 -9.95
CA SER A 37 -1.36 -13.17 -11.25
C SER A 37 -2.75 -13.51 -11.78
N ILE A 38 -3.75 -13.52 -10.88
CA ILE A 38 -5.15 -13.86 -11.19
C ILE A 38 -5.95 -12.58 -11.42
N LEU A 39 -5.83 -11.61 -10.49
CA LEU A 39 -6.52 -10.33 -10.54
C LEU A 39 -5.52 -9.25 -10.89
N LYS A 40 -5.41 -8.89 -12.17
CA LYS A 40 -4.36 -7.98 -12.65
C LYS A 40 -4.44 -6.59 -12.03
N GLU A 41 -5.60 -6.19 -11.54
CA GLU A 41 -5.82 -4.89 -10.91
C GLU A 41 -5.43 -4.91 -9.43
N PHE A 42 -5.12 -6.08 -8.85
CA PHE A 42 -4.92 -6.24 -7.42
C PHE A 42 -3.43 -6.26 -7.04
N TYR A 43 -3.09 -5.42 -6.06
CA TYR A 43 -1.74 -5.25 -5.54
C TYR A 43 -1.67 -5.55 -4.05
N TYR A 44 -0.53 -6.10 -3.65
CA TYR A 44 -0.17 -6.41 -2.28
C TYR A 44 1.18 -5.78 -1.98
N ILE A 45 1.28 -5.04 -0.87
CA ILE A 45 2.52 -4.43 -0.40
C ILE A 45 2.70 -4.75 1.08
N THR A 46 3.90 -5.19 1.45
CA THR A 46 4.32 -5.25 2.85
C THR A 46 5.22 -4.06 3.14
N VAL A 47 4.88 -3.31 4.19
CA VAL A 47 5.63 -2.13 4.62
C VAL A 47 6.00 -2.21 6.09
N GLU A 48 7.00 -1.45 6.50
CA GLU A 48 7.44 -1.33 7.89
C GLU A 48 7.58 0.14 8.29
N GLY A 49 7.02 0.50 9.45
CA GLY A 49 6.95 1.90 9.91
C GLY A 49 6.70 2.04 11.41
N SER A 50 6.25 3.24 11.82
CA SER A 50 5.83 3.53 13.20
C SER A 50 4.51 2.85 13.56
N GLU A 51 4.15 2.86 14.85
CA GLU A 51 2.84 2.34 15.30
C GLU A 51 1.69 3.22 14.81
N ASN A 52 0.48 2.64 14.73
CA ASN A 52 -0.79 3.31 14.45
C ASN A 52 -0.83 4.06 13.10
N LEU A 53 -0.34 3.42 12.04
CA LEU A 53 -0.31 3.99 10.68
C LEU A 53 -1.42 3.49 9.76
N GLU A 54 -2.25 2.55 10.21
CA GLU A 54 -3.27 1.85 9.42
C GLU A 54 -4.17 2.83 8.65
N ASP A 55 -4.84 3.72 9.37
CA ASP A 55 -5.79 4.67 8.79
C ASP A 55 -5.09 5.68 7.86
N LYS A 56 -3.87 6.12 8.24
CA LYS A 56 -3.09 7.08 7.45
C LYS A 56 -2.64 6.47 6.13
N LEU A 57 -2.16 5.23 6.15
CA LEU A 57 -1.78 4.47 4.98
C LEU A 57 -2.99 4.27 4.06
N GLU A 58 -4.11 3.83 4.63
CA GLU A 58 -5.34 3.59 3.89
C GLU A 58 -5.84 4.86 3.20
N GLU A 59 -5.91 5.98 3.91
CA GLU A 59 -6.37 7.26 3.37
C GLU A 59 -5.47 7.74 2.21
N ARG A 60 -4.14 7.64 2.36
CA ARG A 60 -3.18 8.11 1.36
C ARG A 60 -3.27 7.31 0.07
N VAL A 61 -3.35 5.99 0.18
CA VAL A 61 -3.45 5.12 -0.99
C VAL A 61 -4.83 5.22 -1.65
N LYS A 62 -5.90 5.41 -0.88
CA LYS A 62 -7.24 5.69 -1.44
C LYS A 62 -7.27 6.98 -2.25
N LYS A 63 -6.58 8.04 -1.81
CA LYS A 63 -6.49 9.30 -2.57
C LYS A 63 -5.79 9.15 -3.92
N ILE A 64 -4.83 8.24 -4.02
CA ILE A 64 -4.08 7.99 -5.27
C ILE A 64 -4.87 7.12 -6.23
N THR A 65 -5.48 6.04 -5.72
CA THR A 65 -6.10 4.99 -6.55
C THR A 65 -7.60 5.20 -6.77
N GLY A 66 -8.25 6.01 -5.94
CA GLY A 66 -9.72 6.15 -5.93
C GLY A 66 -10.47 4.86 -5.60
N CYS A 67 -9.76 3.82 -5.15
CA CYS A 67 -10.25 2.45 -5.09
C CYS A 67 -10.28 1.89 -3.67
N TRP A 68 -10.75 0.64 -3.55
CA TRP A 68 -10.69 -0.09 -2.30
C TRP A 68 -9.24 -0.33 -1.87
N VAL A 69 -8.97 -0.06 -0.59
CA VAL A 69 -7.69 -0.28 0.09
C VAL A 69 -7.99 -0.91 1.45
N LYS A 70 -7.18 -1.86 1.85
CA LYS A 70 -7.20 -2.49 3.17
C LYS A 70 -5.80 -2.52 3.73
N VAL A 71 -5.64 -2.03 4.95
CA VAL A 71 -4.40 -2.13 5.71
C VAL A 71 -4.61 -3.03 6.93
N GLU A 72 -3.65 -3.91 7.18
CA GLU A 72 -3.64 -4.83 8.32
C GLU A 72 -2.29 -4.78 9.01
N ARG A 73 -2.30 -4.51 10.32
CA ARG A 73 -1.11 -4.62 11.16
C ARG A 73 -0.70 -6.08 11.28
N VAL A 74 0.58 -6.33 11.02
CA VAL A 74 1.21 -7.63 11.14
C VAL A 74 2.26 -7.53 12.24
N ARG A 75 2.25 -8.49 13.15
CA ARG A 75 3.06 -8.53 14.39
C ARG A 75 4.50 -8.05 14.19
#